data_AF-A0A445L466-F1
#
_entry.id   AF-A0A445L466-F1
#
_cell.length_a   1.000
_cell.length_b   1.000
_cell.length_c   1.000
_cell.angle_alpha   90.00
_cell.angle_beta   90.00
_cell.angle_gamma   90.00
#
_symmetry.space_group_name_H-M   'P 1'
#
loop_
_entity.id
_entity.type
_entity.pdbx_description
1 polymer ?
#
loop_
_entity_poly.entity_id
_entity_poly.type
_entity_poly.pdbx_seq_one_letter_code
_entity_poly.pdbx_strand_id
1 'polypeptide(L)'
;MRWGLANEFILVSFIPVGIFSAAANMVLALALSANRSCLCSSTTFHPHPLLNPSPSLHFSPSTFHPQPLCSLIKQYIIPQPSHKASIHRRRCSNSLATSDAQFASIIALFQDIGIGFEETQVLLCNNHDLASVPIDSLHVRFLSLRSLGFDPLTLCKLVTKRPTILTANEIDPLLTFLRDNLQGKLEKQQLNRLLSSTEQEFLESFPQKVQFLVDRGIPVDQVVHVLNKVNLSKVLCRRSLEEIDRTISFLEPFGGIALILKRPQILNHDLDTQIVPRVKFLMELSDGDEDSVGKVLLRFPIFLNYSVAHVEEHVGFLSSFAEFDYKQIFRIIQVYPAIVTTSRERKLRPRIQFLKECGLDSDEIFKFLIKGPTFLSISFNENIAYKLVLLVKIGYRYRSKDLAMAIRSATRTNCGNMQKVISLFLNYGFSCEDIVAMSKKQPQILQYNHTSLEKKMEYLIEEMGRDIEELLLFPAFLGYKLDDRIKHRFEVKKLVRGRGMSINKLLTVSEETFAGKRKKVMP
;
A
#
# COMPACT_ATOMS: atom_id res chain seq x y z
N MET A 1 -51.06 -6.59 -9.00
CA MET A 1 -51.30 -6.74 -7.56
C MET A 1 -49.96 -6.65 -6.84
N ARG A 2 -49.74 -5.60 -6.05
CA ARG A 2 -48.51 -5.39 -5.28
C ARG A 2 -48.50 -6.38 -4.11
N TRP A 3 -47.54 -7.29 -4.08
CA TRP A 3 -47.22 -8.07 -2.88
C TRP A 3 -46.06 -7.40 -2.15
N GLY A 4 -46.31 -7.12 -0.87
CA GLY A 4 -45.48 -6.32 0.00
C GLY A 4 -44.21 -7.01 0.47
N LEU A 5 -43.30 -6.14 0.87
CA LEU A 5 -42.06 -6.40 1.59
C LEU A 5 -42.31 -7.26 2.84
N ALA A 6 -42.06 -8.56 2.75
CA ALA A 6 -41.80 -9.44 3.89
C ALA A 6 -41.04 -10.67 3.40
N ASN A 7 -39.70 -10.58 3.33
CA ASN A 7 -38.79 -11.73 3.31
C ASN A 7 -37.34 -11.28 3.53
N GLU A 8 -37.08 -10.61 4.65
CA GLU A 8 -35.76 -10.75 5.30
C GLU A 8 -35.91 -11.96 6.25
N PHE A 9 -35.00 -12.95 6.14
CA PHE A 9 -34.89 -14.21 6.93
C PHE A 9 -35.20 -15.57 6.29
N ILE A 10 -35.60 -15.68 5.01
CA ILE A 10 -35.73 -17.00 4.35
C ILE A 10 -34.52 -17.30 3.44
N LEU A 11 -33.37 -17.62 4.06
CA LEU A 11 -32.28 -18.35 3.39
C LEU A 11 -31.40 -19.16 4.37
N VAL A 12 -31.86 -19.32 5.62
CA VAL A 12 -31.16 -20.10 6.67
C VAL A 12 -31.88 -21.43 6.98
N SER A 13 -33.12 -21.63 6.55
CA SER A 13 -33.98 -22.71 7.05
C SER A 13 -34.51 -23.64 5.96
N PHE A 14 -33.64 -24.21 5.13
CA PHE A 14 -33.87 -25.51 4.47
C PHE A 14 -32.50 -26.13 4.14
N ILE A 15 -32.00 -27.03 5.00
CA ILE A 15 -30.71 -27.71 4.81
C ILE A 15 -30.84 -29.20 5.15
N PRO A 16 -30.54 -30.12 4.21
CA PRO A 16 -30.14 -31.48 4.57
C PRO A 16 -28.73 -31.47 5.18
N VAL A 17 -28.57 -32.20 6.28
CA VAL A 17 -27.40 -32.27 7.19
C VAL A 17 -26.04 -32.52 6.47
N GLY A 18 -26.03 -33.04 5.24
CA GLY A 18 -24.82 -33.26 4.44
C GLY A 18 -24.09 -31.98 3.97
N ILE A 19 -24.78 -30.84 3.83
CA ILE A 19 -24.20 -29.60 3.27
C ILE A 19 -23.34 -28.85 4.30
N PHE A 20 -23.67 -28.96 5.60
CA PHE A 20 -22.83 -28.40 6.67
C PHE A 20 -21.46 -29.10 6.77
N SER A 21 -21.43 -30.42 6.52
CA SER A 21 -20.19 -31.19 6.46
C SER A 21 -19.27 -30.70 5.33
N ALA A 22 -19.81 -30.42 4.14
CA ALA A 22 -19.01 -29.92 3.02
C ALA A 22 -18.46 -28.50 3.25
N ALA A 23 -19.27 -27.58 3.80
CA ALA A 23 -18.83 -26.21 4.07
C ALA A 23 -17.85 -26.11 5.26
N ALA A 24 -18.07 -26.90 6.32
CA ALA A 24 -17.13 -27.02 7.43
C ALA A 24 -15.82 -27.68 6.96
N ASN A 25 -15.89 -28.74 6.16
CA ASN A 25 -14.71 -29.37 5.54
C ASN A 25 -14.02 -28.46 4.52
N MET A 26 -14.70 -27.49 3.88
CA MET A 26 -14.08 -26.48 2.99
C MET A 26 -13.23 -25.48 3.77
N VAL A 27 -13.78 -24.92 4.85
CA VAL A 27 -13.04 -24.02 5.74
C VAL A 27 -11.90 -24.78 6.41
N LEU A 28 -12.14 -26.03 6.82
CA LEU A 28 -11.15 -26.90 7.45
C LEU A 28 -10.06 -27.37 6.47
N ALA A 29 -10.37 -27.77 5.24
CA ALA A 29 -9.37 -28.23 4.26
C ALA A 29 -8.46 -27.08 3.81
N LEU A 30 -9.00 -25.87 3.64
CA LEU A 30 -8.20 -24.70 3.29
C LEU A 30 -7.43 -24.15 4.50
N ALA A 31 -8.01 -24.16 5.71
CA ALA A 31 -7.29 -23.83 6.95
C ALA A 31 -6.20 -24.86 7.31
N LEU A 32 -6.43 -26.15 7.08
CA LEU A 32 -5.44 -27.22 7.26
C LEU A 32 -4.35 -27.15 6.19
N SER A 33 -4.65 -26.75 4.95
CA SER A 33 -3.63 -26.48 3.92
C SER A 33 -2.76 -25.26 4.25
N ALA A 34 -3.30 -24.29 4.97
CA ALA A 34 -2.56 -23.10 5.43
C ALA A 34 -1.69 -23.36 6.68
N ASN A 35 -1.99 -24.41 7.46
CA ASN A 35 -1.26 -24.77 8.69
C ASN A 35 -0.34 -25.99 8.56
N ARG A 36 -0.38 -26.76 7.45
CA ARG A 36 0.42 -28.00 7.31
C ARG A 36 1.84 -27.84 6.77
N SER A 37 2.34 -26.64 6.50
CA SER A 37 3.73 -26.43 6.04
C SER A 37 4.76 -26.14 7.14
N CYS A 38 4.43 -26.38 8.41
CA CYS A 38 5.42 -26.45 9.50
C CYS A 38 5.30 -27.80 10.19
N LEU A 39 5.99 -28.82 9.68
CA LEU A 39 6.45 -30.02 10.41
C LEU A 39 7.16 -30.97 9.43
N CYS A 40 8.35 -30.59 8.94
CA CYS A 40 9.32 -31.53 8.36
C CYS A 40 10.72 -30.92 8.37
N SER A 41 11.48 -31.20 9.42
CA SER A 41 12.93 -31.43 9.33
C SER A 41 13.35 -32.16 10.60
N SER A 42 13.28 -33.49 10.51
CA SER A 42 13.82 -34.46 11.44
C SER A 42 15.31 -34.64 11.15
N THR A 43 16.16 -34.33 12.13
CA THR A 43 17.52 -34.89 12.22
C THR A 43 17.60 -35.84 13.39
N THR A 44 17.99 -37.06 13.04
CA THR A 44 18.23 -38.27 13.81
C THR A 44 19.37 -38.11 14.83
N PHE A 45 19.15 -38.50 16.08
CA PHE A 45 20.17 -39.11 16.97
C PHE A 45 19.46 -39.97 18.03
N HIS A 46 19.88 -41.24 18.16
CA HIS A 46 19.50 -42.24 19.17
C HIS A 46 20.72 -42.48 20.10
N PRO A 47 20.66 -43.30 21.18
CA PRO A 47 19.70 -43.47 22.29
C PRO A 47 20.42 -43.38 23.69
N HIS A 48 19.77 -43.18 24.84
CA HIS A 48 19.36 -44.22 25.82
C HIS A 48 18.99 -43.57 27.21
N PRO A 49 18.37 -44.29 28.18
CA PRO A 49 17.19 -43.83 28.93
C PRO A 49 17.37 -43.71 30.46
N LEU A 50 16.35 -43.21 31.19
CA LEU A 50 15.56 -43.95 32.20
C LEU A 50 14.74 -43.05 33.16
N LEU A 51 13.49 -43.47 33.34
CA LEU A 51 12.66 -43.48 34.57
C LEU A 51 11.99 -42.19 35.10
N ASN A 52 10.67 -42.17 34.87
CA ASN A 52 9.59 -41.59 35.69
C ASN A 52 9.48 -42.32 37.06
N PRO A 53 8.83 -41.76 38.12
CA PRO A 53 7.37 -41.60 38.14
C PRO A 53 6.76 -40.38 38.89
N SER A 54 5.54 -40.04 38.49
CA SER A 54 4.51 -39.15 39.08
C SER A 54 3.91 -39.72 40.41
N PRO A 55 2.80 -39.20 41.04
CA PRO A 55 1.89 -38.04 40.78
C PRO A 55 1.58 -37.18 42.06
N SER A 56 0.88 -36.03 42.06
CA SER A 56 -0.58 -35.86 41.94
C SER A 56 -1.07 -34.43 42.31
N LEU A 57 -1.99 -33.90 41.48
CA LEU A 57 -3.25 -33.16 41.72
C LEU A 57 -3.37 -32.07 42.83
N HIS A 58 -3.79 -30.85 42.46
CA HIS A 58 -5.18 -30.34 42.62
C HIS A 58 -5.31 -28.86 42.19
N PHE A 59 -6.48 -28.48 41.64
CA PHE A 59 -6.82 -27.20 41.00
C PHE A 59 -7.95 -26.46 41.75
N SER A 60 -7.87 -25.11 41.76
CA SER A 60 -8.97 -24.10 41.65
C SER A 60 -9.87 -23.78 42.86
N PRO A 61 -10.70 -22.68 42.88
CA PRO A 61 -10.76 -21.39 42.11
C PRO A 61 -11.17 -20.10 42.90
N SER A 62 -11.26 -18.94 42.18
CA SER A 62 -12.15 -17.75 42.37
C SER A 62 -11.72 -16.64 43.38
N THR A 63 -11.95 -15.31 43.26
CA THR A 63 -12.73 -14.42 42.36
C THR A 63 -12.25 -12.94 42.52
N PHE A 64 -12.80 -12.04 41.69
CA PHE A 64 -12.49 -10.63 41.33
C PHE A 64 -12.65 -9.47 42.36
N HIS A 65 -11.75 -8.46 42.26
CA HIS A 65 -11.82 -6.94 42.35
C HIS A 65 -12.55 -6.18 43.50
N PRO A 66 -12.38 -4.83 43.76
CA PRO A 66 -11.55 -3.73 43.17
C PRO A 66 -10.86 -2.69 44.16
N GLN A 67 -9.78 -1.98 43.70
CA GLN A 67 -9.21 -0.60 44.02
C GLN A 67 -9.09 -0.04 45.48
N PRO A 68 -8.35 1.07 45.84
CA PRO A 68 -7.62 2.12 45.07
C PRO A 68 -6.20 2.58 45.60
N LEU A 69 -5.55 3.45 44.82
CA LEU A 69 -4.57 4.54 45.09
C LEU A 69 -3.47 4.49 46.21
N CYS A 70 -2.29 4.98 45.78
CA CYS A 70 -1.27 5.75 46.51
C CYS A 70 0.02 5.07 47.04
N SER A 71 1.13 5.56 46.48
CA SER A 71 2.37 6.01 47.14
C SER A 71 3.53 5.03 47.39
N LEU A 72 4.73 5.61 47.22
CA LEU A 72 6.03 5.27 47.79
C LEU A 72 6.96 4.31 47.04
N ILE A 73 7.80 4.98 46.24
CA ILE A 73 9.17 4.66 45.86
C ILE A 73 9.94 3.93 46.99
N LYS A 74 10.49 2.75 46.69
CA LYS A 74 11.67 2.18 47.36
C LYS A 74 12.63 1.56 46.35
N GLN A 75 13.78 2.21 46.26
CA GLN A 75 15.15 1.66 46.21
C GLN A 75 15.35 0.32 45.48
N TYR A 76 16.06 0.40 44.35
CA TYR A 76 16.97 -0.67 43.94
C TYR A 76 18.40 -0.12 43.96
N ILE A 77 19.24 -0.88 44.65
CA ILE A 77 20.67 -0.67 44.89
C ILE A 77 21.44 -1.51 43.84
N ILE A 78 22.72 -1.17 43.68
CA ILE A 78 23.88 -1.95 43.21
C ILE A 78 24.29 -1.65 41.74
N PRO A 79 25.60 -1.48 41.39
CA PRO A 79 26.83 -1.31 42.18
C PRO A 79 27.72 -0.11 41.77
N GLN A 80 28.57 0.32 42.70
CA GLN A 80 29.76 1.16 42.47
C GLN A 80 30.86 0.42 41.68
N PRO A 81 31.63 1.11 40.81
CA PRO A 81 33.04 0.83 40.63
C PRO A 81 33.88 1.96 41.23
N SER A 82 34.62 1.61 42.28
CA SER A 82 35.71 2.39 42.82
C SER A 82 36.90 2.37 41.85
N HIS A 83 37.16 3.50 41.18
CA HIS A 83 38.52 3.83 40.76
C HIS A 83 38.74 5.33 40.91
N LYS A 84 39.61 5.66 41.89
CA LYS A 84 40.20 6.98 42.04
C LYS A 84 41.00 7.30 40.77
N ALA A 85 40.48 8.20 39.95
CA ALA A 85 41.26 8.98 39.01
C ALA A 85 40.97 10.45 39.30
N SER A 86 41.96 11.10 39.89
CA SER A 86 42.03 12.53 40.16
C SER A 86 41.70 13.36 38.92
N ILE A 87 40.52 13.98 38.89
CA ILE A 87 40.25 15.10 37.98
C ILE A 87 40.93 16.32 38.60
N HIS A 88 42.06 16.72 38.02
CA HIS A 88 42.60 18.04 38.23
C HIS A 88 41.50 19.07 37.93
N ARG A 89 41.08 19.83 38.96
CA ARG A 89 40.51 21.16 38.75
C ARG A 89 41.55 21.99 37.99
N ARG A 90 41.46 22.04 36.67
CA ARG A 90 41.99 23.21 35.96
C ARG A 90 41.11 24.38 36.38
N ARG A 91 41.61 25.19 37.32
CA ARG A 91 41.21 26.59 37.41
C ARG A 91 41.36 27.17 36.01
N CYS A 92 40.25 27.44 35.34
CA CYS A 92 40.26 28.36 34.22
C CYS A 92 40.59 29.73 34.82
N SER A 93 41.88 30.08 34.76
CA SER A 93 42.33 31.44 35.02
C SER A 93 41.63 32.35 34.02
N ASN A 94 40.98 33.38 34.56
CA ASN A 94 40.33 34.47 33.84
C ASN A 94 41.12 34.89 32.59
N SER A 95 40.51 34.69 31.42
CA SER A 95 40.77 35.46 30.20
C SER A 95 39.78 35.04 29.11
N LEU A 96 38.48 35.23 29.33
CA LEU A 96 37.57 35.48 28.20
C LEU A 96 37.47 37.00 28.08
N ALA A 97 38.18 37.58 27.11
CA ALA A 97 38.07 39.00 26.77
C ALA A 97 36.80 39.26 25.93
N THR A 98 35.65 38.76 26.39
CA THR A 98 34.33 39.25 25.98
C THR A 98 33.96 40.38 26.93
N SER A 99 33.40 41.48 26.46
CA SER A 99 32.87 42.50 27.38
C SER A 99 31.89 41.82 28.36
N ASP A 100 31.99 42.11 29.67
CA ASP A 100 31.09 41.50 30.68
C ASP A 100 29.61 41.64 30.29
N ALA A 101 29.27 42.69 29.53
CA ALA A 101 27.95 42.95 28.98
C ALA A 101 27.53 41.94 27.88
N GLN A 102 28.41 41.57 26.96
CA GLN A 102 28.11 40.57 25.91
C GLN A 102 27.90 39.19 26.52
N PHE A 103 28.73 38.81 27.49
CA PHE A 103 28.60 37.54 28.20
C PHE A 103 27.27 37.44 28.95
N ALA A 104 26.88 38.49 29.67
CA ALA A 104 25.57 38.58 30.33
C ALA A 104 24.40 38.48 29.34
N SER A 105 24.55 39.07 28.15
CA SER A 105 23.52 39.04 27.10
C SER A 105 23.36 37.65 26.47
N ILE A 106 24.47 36.92 26.24
CA ILE A 106 24.44 35.53 25.76
C ILE A 106 23.76 34.62 26.81
N ILE A 107 24.06 34.82 28.10
CA ILE A 107 23.39 34.08 29.18
C ILE A 107 21.88 34.32 29.16
N ALA A 108 21.43 35.57 29.03
CA ALA A 108 20.01 35.88 28.96
C ALA A 108 19.34 35.18 27.75
N LEU A 109 19.96 35.26 26.57
CA LEU A 109 19.49 34.58 25.35
C LEU A 109 19.37 33.06 25.52
N PHE A 110 20.33 32.44 26.22
CA PHE A 110 20.37 30.99 26.42
C PHE A 110 19.40 30.54 27.52
N GLN A 111 19.19 31.37 28.55
CA GLN A 111 18.15 31.14 29.55
C GLN A 111 16.75 31.18 28.94
N ASP A 112 16.51 32.05 27.94
CA ASP A 112 15.23 32.12 27.21
C ASP A 112 14.85 30.83 26.45
N ILE A 113 15.84 29.98 26.14
CA ILE A 113 15.61 28.64 25.59
C ILE A 113 15.75 27.51 26.61
N GLY A 114 16.05 27.84 27.88
CA GLY A 114 16.14 26.89 28.98
C GLY A 114 17.52 26.26 29.16
N ILE A 115 18.59 26.90 28.69
CA ILE A 115 19.98 26.53 29.01
C ILE A 115 20.40 27.30 30.27
N GLY A 116 20.84 26.57 31.30
CA GLY A 116 21.22 27.16 32.58
C GLY A 116 22.51 27.99 32.53
N PHE A 117 22.78 28.75 33.59
CA PHE A 117 24.02 29.54 33.70
C PHE A 117 25.27 28.66 33.62
N GLU A 118 25.32 27.57 34.41
CA GLU A 118 26.48 26.66 34.42
C GLU A 118 26.68 25.96 33.07
N GLU A 119 25.59 25.54 32.42
CA GLU A 119 25.64 24.93 31.08
C GLU A 119 26.11 25.91 30.01
N THR A 120 25.68 27.17 30.09
CA THR A 120 26.13 28.24 29.19
C THR A 120 27.63 28.49 29.34
N GLN A 121 28.16 28.47 30.57
CA GLN A 121 29.61 28.59 30.78
C GLN A 121 30.37 27.44 30.14
N VAL A 122 29.90 26.20 30.32
CA VAL A 122 30.52 25.02 29.70
C VAL A 122 30.47 25.09 28.17
N LEU A 123 29.35 25.53 27.60
CA LEU A 123 29.19 25.69 26.15
C LEU A 123 30.18 26.72 25.57
N LEU A 124 30.33 27.88 26.22
CA LEU A 124 31.25 28.93 25.77
C LEU A 124 32.72 28.54 25.96
N CYS A 125 33.06 27.85 27.05
CA CYS A 125 34.41 27.31 27.27
C CYS A 125 34.79 26.26 26.21
N ASN A 126 33.83 25.46 25.75
CA ASN A 126 34.07 24.42 24.75
C ASN A 126 33.98 24.93 23.30
N ASN A 127 33.43 26.12 23.06
CA ASN A 127 33.21 26.69 21.72
C ASN A 127 33.61 28.16 21.71
N HIS A 128 34.91 28.44 21.62
CA HIS A 128 35.44 29.81 21.68
C HIS A 128 34.88 30.73 20.59
N ASP A 129 34.55 30.20 19.42
CA ASP A 129 33.96 30.97 18.33
C ASP A 129 32.60 31.57 18.72
N LEU A 130 31.82 30.89 19.57
CA LEU A 130 30.50 31.35 20.01
C LEU A 130 30.59 32.62 20.86
N ALA A 131 31.67 32.77 21.62
CA ALA A 131 31.93 33.98 22.41
C ALA A 131 32.34 35.18 21.53
N SER A 132 32.86 34.91 20.33
CA SER A 132 33.32 35.94 19.39
C SER A 132 32.21 36.51 18.49
N VAL A 133 31.08 35.80 18.35
CA VAL A 133 29.97 36.25 17.50
C VAL A 133 29.22 37.42 18.16
N PRO A 134 28.94 38.51 17.43
CA PRO A 134 28.12 39.62 17.93
C PRO A 134 26.74 39.14 18.39
N ILE A 135 26.28 39.67 19.52
CA ILE A 135 25.00 39.27 20.12
C ILE A 135 23.81 39.49 19.17
N ASP A 136 23.84 40.55 18.37
CA ASP A 136 22.79 40.85 17.39
C ASP A 136 22.66 39.76 16.33
N SER A 137 23.79 39.22 15.84
CA SER A 137 23.80 38.10 14.89
C SER A 137 23.21 36.84 15.51
N LEU A 138 23.50 36.58 16.79
CA LEU A 138 22.89 35.47 17.52
C LEU A 138 21.37 35.66 17.65
N HIS A 139 20.90 36.87 18.02
CA HIS A 139 19.47 37.17 18.09
C HIS A 139 18.77 36.95 16.74
N VAL A 140 19.35 37.41 15.63
CA VAL A 140 18.79 37.23 14.28
C VAL A 140 18.68 35.75 13.92
N ARG A 141 19.68 34.93 14.25
CA ARG A 141 19.65 33.48 14.04
C ARG A 141 18.58 32.80 14.87
N PHE A 142 18.47 33.15 16.15
CA PHE A 142 17.43 32.61 17.02
C PHE A 142 16.02 32.98 16.54
N LEU A 143 15.82 34.23 16.12
CA LEU A 143 14.55 34.68 15.53
C LEU A 143 14.23 33.92 14.24
N SER A 144 15.23 33.72 13.37
CA SER A 144 15.07 32.94 12.15
C SER A 144 14.68 31.49 12.43
N LEU A 145 15.36 30.82 13.37
CA LEU A 145 15.02 29.46 13.78
C LEU A 145 13.61 29.39 14.42
N ARG A 146 13.23 30.37 15.25
CA ARG A 146 11.88 30.48 15.81
C ARG A 146 10.82 30.66 14.72
N SER A 147 11.11 31.47 13.69
CA SER A 147 10.20 31.68 12.55
C SER A 147 9.97 30.39 11.74
N LEU A 148 10.94 29.48 11.72
CA LEU A 148 10.82 28.14 11.14
C LEU A 148 10.13 27.13 12.07
N GLY A 149 9.61 27.59 13.21
CA GLY A 149 8.75 26.82 14.10
C GLY A 149 9.47 25.99 15.16
N PHE A 150 10.74 26.27 15.44
CA PHE A 150 11.46 25.67 16.57
C PHE A 150 11.00 26.27 17.89
N ASP A 151 10.54 25.42 18.80
CA ASP A 151 10.22 25.80 20.17
C ASP A 151 11.49 25.91 21.05
N PRO A 152 11.42 26.60 22.21
CA PRO A 152 12.56 26.78 23.11
C PRO A 152 13.27 25.47 23.46
N LEU A 153 12.53 24.40 23.74
CA LEU A 153 13.10 23.10 24.13
C LEU A 153 13.86 22.42 22.99
N THR A 154 13.35 22.54 21.76
CA THR A 154 13.99 21.98 20.56
C THR A 154 15.25 22.77 20.21
N LEU A 155 15.23 24.10 20.39
CA LEU A 155 16.41 24.95 20.25
C LEU A 155 17.48 24.61 21.28
N CYS A 156 17.12 24.46 22.55
CA CYS A 156 18.04 24.00 23.60
C CYS A 156 18.72 22.69 23.20
N LYS A 157 17.95 21.68 22.79
CA LYS A 157 18.52 20.40 22.32
C LYS A 157 19.44 20.57 21.11
N LEU A 158 19.08 21.42 20.15
CA LEU A 158 19.87 21.65 18.94
C LEU A 158 21.19 22.36 19.26
N VAL A 159 21.13 23.44 20.03
CA VAL A 159 22.30 24.26 20.42
C VAL A 159 23.25 23.44 21.29
N THR A 160 22.75 22.73 22.31
CA THR A 160 23.58 21.90 23.19
C THR A 160 24.25 20.76 22.42
N LYS A 161 23.56 20.18 21.43
CA LYS A 161 24.12 19.10 20.60
C LYS A 161 25.12 19.62 19.56
N ARG A 162 24.86 20.80 18.98
CA ARG A 162 25.65 21.36 17.89
C ARG A 162 25.69 22.90 17.97
N PRO A 163 26.58 23.47 18.80
CA PRO A 163 26.71 24.92 18.96
C PRO A 163 27.12 25.65 17.67
N THR A 164 27.80 24.96 16.76
CA THR A 164 28.26 25.52 15.47
C THR A 164 27.12 26.03 14.58
N ILE A 165 25.88 25.61 14.81
CA ILE A 165 24.71 26.16 14.11
C ILE A 165 24.56 27.68 14.34
N LEU A 166 25.08 28.20 15.46
CA LEU A 166 25.02 29.60 15.83
C LEU A 166 26.22 30.42 15.33
N THR A 167 27.31 29.76 14.91
CA THR A 167 28.56 30.42 14.54
C THR A 167 28.91 30.30 13.05
N ALA A 168 28.53 29.20 12.41
CA ALA A 168 28.90 28.90 11.02
C ALA A 168 28.21 29.86 10.02
N ASN A 169 28.96 30.42 9.07
CA ASN A 169 28.46 31.43 8.12
C ASN A 169 27.47 30.84 7.10
N GLU A 170 27.59 29.55 6.81
CA GLU A 170 26.81 28.80 5.83
C GLU A 170 25.35 28.60 6.27
N ILE A 171 25.06 28.83 7.56
CA ILE A 171 23.73 28.65 8.13
C ILE A 171 22.78 29.79 7.76
N ASP A 172 23.25 31.04 7.68
CA ASP A 172 22.38 32.18 7.40
C ASP A 172 21.74 32.13 5.99
N PRO A 173 22.49 31.79 4.91
CA PRO A 173 21.91 31.53 3.59
C PRO A 173 20.90 30.39 3.61
N LEU A 174 21.17 29.32 4.35
CA LEU A 174 20.25 28.19 4.48
C LEU A 174 18.95 28.60 5.18
N LEU A 175 19.01 29.28 6.33
CA LEU A 175 17.82 29.72 7.07
C LEU A 175 16.97 30.68 6.23
N THR A 176 17.62 31.58 5.49
CA THR A 176 16.97 32.49 4.55
C THR A 176 16.25 31.73 3.45
N PHE A 177 16.92 30.77 2.79
CA PHE A 177 16.31 29.93 1.76
C PHE A 177 15.12 29.12 2.28
N LEU A 178 15.25 28.51 3.46
CA LEU A 178 14.18 27.71 4.09
C LEU A 178 12.93 28.56 4.38
N ARG A 179 13.13 29.81 4.81
CA ARG A 179 12.06 30.74 5.13
C ARG A 179 11.44 31.33 3.87
N ASP A 180 12.25 31.81 2.93
CA ASP A 180 11.79 32.67 1.84
C ASP A 180 11.43 31.85 0.59
N ASN A 181 12.27 30.87 0.19
CA ASN A 181 12.02 30.02 -0.98
C ASN A 181 11.11 28.85 -0.66
N LEU A 182 11.32 28.17 0.48
CA LEU A 182 10.47 27.04 0.91
C LEU A 182 9.29 27.45 1.79
N GLN A 183 9.12 28.75 2.06
CA GLN A 183 8.00 29.33 2.82
C GLN A 183 7.83 28.71 4.22
N GLY A 184 8.89 28.14 4.80
CA GLY A 184 8.82 27.42 6.07
C GLY A 184 7.95 26.16 6.06
N LYS A 185 7.63 25.60 4.88
CA LYS A 185 6.71 24.45 4.74
C LYS A 185 7.35 23.08 4.96
N LEU A 186 8.65 23.02 5.26
CA LEU A 186 9.33 21.79 5.66
C LEU A 186 8.84 21.34 7.04
N GLU A 187 8.60 20.03 7.19
CA GLU A 187 8.16 19.44 8.45
C GLU A 187 9.24 19.65 9.53
N LYS A 188 8.83 20.04 10.75
CA LYS A 188 9.74 20.33 11.86
C LYS A 188 10.73 19.20 12.16
N GLN A 189 10.27 17.95 12.05
CA GLN A 189 11.12 16.78 12.26
C GLN A 189 12.23 16.66 11.21
N GLN A 190 11.93 17.00 9.95
CA GLN A 190 12.92 17.00 8.87
C GLN A 190 13.94 18.10 9.08
N LEU A 191 13.48 19.30 9.43
CA LEU A 191 14.34 20.44 9.67
C LEU A 191 15.28 20.19 10.87
N ASN A 192 14.75 19.66 11.98
CA ASN A 192 15.57 19.31 13.14
C ASN A 192 16.61 18.22 12.80
N ARG A 193 16.25 17.19 12.02
CA ARG A 193 17.22 16.20 11.54
C ARG A 193 18.29 16.84 10.67
N LEU A 194 17.91 17.66 9.69
CA LEU A 194 18.83 18.35 8.79
C LEU A 194 19.89 19.13 9.57
N LEU A 195 19.47 20.00 10.50
CA LEU A 195 20.36 20.87 11.26
C LEU A 195 21.16 20.13 12.34
N SER A 196 20.62 19.04 12.91
CA SER A 196 21.29 18.33 14.02
C SER A 196 22.22 17.19 13.60
N SER A 197 22.06 16.61 12.40
CA SER A 197 22.84 15.44 11.96
C SER A 197 23.74 15.67 10.75
N THR A 198 23.62 16.81 10.07
CA THR A 198 24.39 17.10 8.85
C THR A 198 25.57 18.00 9.18
N GLU A 199 26.75 17.67 8.66
CA GLU A 199 27.93 18.53 8.80
C GLU A 199 27.77 19.82 8.01
N GLN A 200 28.36 20.90 8.53
CA GLN A 200 28.12 22.27 8.04
C GLN A 200 28.56 22.47 6.59
N GLU A 201 29.66 21.82 6.20
CA GLU A 201 30.22 21.86 4.84
C GLU A 201 29.22 21.36 3.79
N PHE A 202 28.35 20.41 4.16
CA PHE A 202 27.34 19.88 3.23
C PHE A 202 26.05 20.72 3.18
N LEU A 203 25.83 21.61 4.15
CA LEU A 203 24.64 22.45 4.22
C LEU A 203 24.69 23.61 3.23
N GLU A 204 25.88 24.12 2.90
CA GLU A 204 26.07 25.23 1.95
C GLU A 204 25.47 24.92 0.58
N SER A 205 25.69 23.70 0.08
CA SER A 205 25.19 23.25 -1.23
C SER A 205 23.68 22.96 -1.27
N PHE A 206 22.98 22.98 -0.12
CA PHE A 206 21.59 22.54 -0.04
C PHE A 206 20.63 23.38 -0.91
N PRO A 207 20.64 24.74 -0.86
CA PRO A 207 19.77 25.55 -1.70
C PRO A 207 19.97 25.30 -3.20
N GLN A 208 21.23 25.22 -3.63
CA GLN A 208 21.60 24.94 -5.02
C GLN A 208 21.03 23.60 -5.49
N LYS A 209 21.14 22.54 -4.66
CA LYS A 209 20.63 21.21 -5.01
C LYS A 209 19.10 21.13 -5.01
N VAL A 210 18.42 21.90 -4.16
CA VAL A 210 16.96 22.02 -4.22
C VAL A 210 16.54 22.73 -5.51
N GLN A 211 17.22 23.82 -5.89
CA GLN A 211 16.96 24.51 -7.15
C GLN A 211 17.24 23.59 -8.35
N PHE A 212 18.32 22.82 -8.30
CA PHE A 212 18.64 21.84 -9.34
C PHE A 212 17.53 20.80 -9.56
N LEU A 213 16.88 20.33 -8.48
CA LEU A 213 15.73 19.43 -8.61
C LEU A 213 14.56 20.09 -9.36
N VAL A 214 14.32 21.38 -9.11
CA VAL A 214 13.31 22.17 -9.82
C VAL A 214 13.68 22.33 -11.29
N ASP A 215 14.94 22.66 -11.57
CA ASP A 215 15.46 22.83 -12.93
C ASP A 215 15.41 21.51 -13.73
N ARG A 216 15.57 20.36 -13.06
CA ARG A 216 15.36 19.02 -13.64
C ARG A 216 13.89 18.64 -13.83
N GLY A 217 12.95 19.53 -13.50
CA GLY A 217 11.54 19.40 -13.81
C GLY A 217 10.64 18.98 -12.66
N ILE A 218 11.13 18.95 -11.40
CA ILE A 218 10.23 18.82 -10.24
C ILE A 218 9.41 20.11 -10.11
N PRO A 219 8.06 20.06 -10.15
CA PRO A 219 7.24 21.26 -10.01
C PRO A 219 7.52 21.99 -8.70
N VAL A 220 7.57 23.33 -8.75
CA VAL A 220 7.87 24.19 -7.60
C VAL A 220 6.89 23.95 -6.44
N ASP A 221 5.62 23.68 -6.73
CA ASP A 221 4.59 23.37 -5.73
C ASP A 221 4.76 21.97 -5.09
N GLN A 222 5.53 21.08 -5.72
CA GLN A 222 5.76 19.70 -5.27
C GLN A 222 7.14 19.47 -4.65
N VAL A 223 8.10 20.40 -4.80
CA VAL A 223 9.46 20.22 -4.27
C VAL A 223 9.44 19.97 -2.76
N VAL A 224 8.63 20.71 -2.01
CA VAL A 224 8.48 20.53 -0.55
C VAL A 224 7.95 19.14 -0.19
N HIS A 225 7.01 18.60 -0.98
CA HIS A 225 6.51 17.23 -0.79
C HIS A 225 7.64 16.21 -0.96
N VAL A 226 8.49 16.37 -1.98
CA VAL A 226 9.66 15.50 -2.19
C VAL A 226 10.61 15.59 -0.99
N LEU A 227 10.98 16.82 -0.59
CA LEU A 227 11.91 17.07 0.51
C LEU A 227 11.43 16.47 1.84
N ASN A 228 10.14 16.60 2.16
CA ASN A 228 9.58 16.05 3.40
C ASN A 228 9.61 14.52 3.48
N LYS A 229 9.66 13.84 2.33
CA LYS A 229 9.58 12.37 2.25
C LYS A 229 10.94 11.69 2.11
N VAL A 230 12.03 12.43 1.88
CA VAL A 230 13.39 11.88 1.75
C VAL A 230 14.24 12.11 2.99
N ASN A 231 15.39 11.44 3.06
CA ASN A 231 16.45 11.76 4.01
C ASN A 231 17.31 12.88 3.39
N LEU A 232 17.02 14.13 3.77
CA LEU A 232 17.68 15.33 3.22
C LEU A 232 19.21 15.29 3.36
N SER A 233 19.71 14.82 4.51
CA SER A 233 21.14 14.70 4.76
C SER A 233 21.81 13.74 3.78
N LYS A 234 21.19 12.57 3.57
CA LYS A 234 21.69 11.55 2.65
C LYS A 234 21.57 11.97 1.19
N VAL A 235 20.42 12.52 0.79
CA VAL A 235 20.07 12.74 -0.63
C VAL A 235 20.62 14.05 -1.15
N LEU A 236 20.52 15.13 -0.38
CA LEU A 236 20.91 16.46 -0.83
C LEU A 236 22.24 16.89 -0.25
N CYS A 237 22.53 16.61 1.02
CA CYS A 237 23.74 17.17 1.61
C CYS A 237 24.98 16.38 1.18
N ARG A 238 24.94 15.05 1.33
CA ARG A 238 26.11 14.17 1.12
C ARG A 238 26.38 13.76 -0.33
N ARG A 239 25.37 13.82 -1.21
CA ARG A 239 25.54 13.44 -2.63
C ARG A 239 25.98 14.63 -3.48
N SER A 240 26.76 14.38 -4.50
CA SER A 240 27.10 15.40 -5.50
C SER A 240 25.90 15.69 -6.42
N LEU A 241 25.96 16.80 -7.16
CA LEU A 241 24.93 17.11 -8.15
C LEU A 241 24.90 16.05 -9.27
N GLU A 242 26.07 15.57 -9.68
CA GLU A 242 26.22 14.54 -10.71
C GLU A 242 25.60 13.20 -10.29
N GLU A 243 25.69 12.82 -9.01
CA GLU A 243 25.06 11.60 -8.50
C GLU A 243 23.52 11.70 -8.49
N ILE A 244 23.00 12.88 -8.12
CA ILE A 244 21.55 13.16 -8.17
C ILE A 244 21.08 13.15 -9.63
N ASP A 245 21.82 13.82 -10.51
CA ASP A 245 21.59 13.90 -11.94
C ASP A 245 21.54 12.51 -12.58
N ARG A 246 22.57 11.69 -12.34
CA ARG A 246 22.65 10.31 -12.83
C ARG A 246 21.48 9.45 -12.36
N THR A 247 21.00 9.67 -11.12
CA THR A 247 19.83 8.96 -10.59
C THR A 247 18.55 9.36 -11.33
N ILE A 248 18.33 10.65 -11.58
CA ILE A 248 17.17 11.14 -12.33
C ILE A 248 17.26 10.66 -13.79
N SER A 249 18.43 10.86 -14.40
CA SER A 249 19.01 10.20 -15.58
C SER A 249 18.45 8.82 -15.86
N PHE A 250 18.86 7.91 -14.98
CA PHE A 250 18.54 6.50 -15.07
C PHE A 250 17.04 6.21 -14.97
N LEU A 251 16.28 7.03 -14.24
CA LEU A 251 14.85 6.82 -14.05
C LEU A 251 14.00 7.37 -15.20
N GLU A 252 14.53 8.23 -16.07
CA GLU A 252 13.78 8.87 -17.17
C GLU A 252 12.99 7.89 -18.05
N PRO A 253 13.58 6.77 -18.55
CA PRO A 253 12.84 5.78 -19.35
C PRO A 253 11.68 5.13 -18.58
N PHE A 254 11.75 5.12 -17.25
CA PHE A 254 10.81 4.44 -16.37
C PHE A 254 9.81 5.39 -15.68
N GLY A 255 9.70 6.62 -16.19
CA GLY A 255 8.78 7.65 -15.70
C GLY A 255 9.45 8.80 -14.94
N GLY A 256 10.76 8.78 -14.76
CA GLY A 256 11.59 9.89 -14.29
C GLY A 256 11.01 10.64 -13.09
N ILE A 257 10.78 11.94 -13.29
CA ILE A 257 10.20 12.82 -12.27
C ILE A 257 8.82 12.35 -11.79
N ALA A 258 7.96 11.84 -12.67
CA ALA A 258 6.63 11.35 -12.27
C ALA A 258 6.72 10.18 -11.28
N LEU A 259 7.74 9.31 -11.44
CA LEU A 259 8.01 8.22 -10.50
C LEU A 259 8.50 8.76 -9.14
N ILE A 260 9.41 9.74 -9.15
CA ILE A 260 9.92 10.42 -7.94
C ILE A 260 8.78 11.10 -7.19
N LEU A 261 7.89 11.83 -7.88
CA LEU A 261 6.75 12.51 -7.25
C LEU A 261 5.80 11.53 -6.56
N LYS A 262 5.53 10.38 -7.19
CA LYS A 262 4.71 9.33 -6.58
C LYS A 262 5.38 8.69 -5.36
N ARG A 263 6.70 8.55 -5.37
CA ARG A 263 7.45 7.94 -4.27
C ARG A 263 8.83 8.57 -4.09
N PRO A 264 8.92 9.71 -3.38
CA PRO A 264 10.19 10.42 -3.21
C PRO A 264 11.25 9.58 -2.51
N GLN A 265 10.84 8.64 -1.64
CA GLN A 265 11.75 7.75 -0.92
C GLN A 265 12.67 6.94 -1.84
N ILE A 266 12.36 6.81 -3.14
CA ILE A 266 13.24 6.16 -4.10
C ILE A 266 14.65 6.79 -4.10
N LEU A 267 14.74 8.10 -3.89
CA LEU A 267 16.02 8.84 -3.84
C LEU A 267 16.88 8.45 -2.64
N ASN A 268 16.28 7.87 -1.58
CA ASN A 268 17.04 7.38 -0.43
C ASN A 268 17.86 6.12 -0.76
N HIS A 269 17.52 5.42 -1.86
CA HIS A 269 18.25 4.24 -2.31
C HIS A 269 19.51 4.62 -3.05
N ASP A 270 20.50 3.74 -2.97
CA ASP A 270 21.71 3.86 -3.76
C ASP A 270 21.44 3.45 -5.22
N LEU A 271 21.95 4.22 -6.18
CA LEU A 271 21.66 3.98 -7.60
C LEU A 271 22.25 2.64 -8.04
N ASP A 272 23.55 2.46 -7.87
CA ASP A 272 24.31 1.35 -8.47
C ASP A 272 24.08 0.03 -7.74
N THR A 273 23.96 0.06 -6.40
CA THR A 273 23.83 -1.15 -5.59
C THR A 273 22.38 -1.57 -5.33
N GLN A 274 21.40 -0.66 -5.51
CA GLN A 274 20.00 -0.95 -5.18
C GLN A 274 19.04 -0.72 -6.35
N ILE A 275 19.01 0.48 -6.93
CA ILE A 275 18.00 0.80 -7.96
C ILE A 275 18.30 0.06 -9.27
N VAL A 276 19.53 0.16 -9.78
CA VAL A 276 19.93 -0.44 -11.06
C VAL A 276 19.69 -1.95 -11.10
N PRO A 277 20.13 -2.76 -10.10
CA PRO A 277 19.89 -4.21 -10.12
C PRO A 277 18.39 -4.57 -10.10
N ARG A 278 17.58 -3.83 -9.34
CA ARG A 278 16.13 -4.06 -9.24
C ARG A 278 15.40 -3.77 -10.55
N VAL A 279 15.79 -2.70 -11.24
CA VAL A 279 15.24 -2.36 -12.56
C VAL A 279 15.72 -3.33 -13.63
N LYS A 280 17.02 -3.68 -13.64
CA LYS A 280 17.58 -4.67 -14.58
C LYS A 280 16.88 -6.02 -14.48
N PHE A 281 16.61 -6.50 -13.28
CA PHE A 281 15.86 -7.73 -13.09
C PHE A 281 14.45 -7.67 -13.72
N LEU A 282 13.74 -6.56 -13.56
CA LEU A 282 12.45 -6.35 -14.24
C LEU A 282 12.60 -6.31 -15.77
N MET A 283 13.65 -5.68 -16.26
CA MET A 283 13.97 -5.62 -17.69
C MET A 283 14.19 -7.03 -18.26
N GLU A 284 14.97 -7.88 -17.57
CA GLU A 284 15.19 -9.28 -17.93
C GLU A 284 13.88 -10.07 -17.96
N LEU A 285 13.01 -9.92 -16.94
CA LEU A 285 11.69 -10.57 -16.92
C LEU A 285 10.78 -10.13 -18.08
N SER A 286 10.98 -8.91 -18.59
CA SER A 286 10.19 -8.29 -19.65
C SER A 286 10.74 -8.49 -21.06
N ASP A 287 11.83 -9.25 -21.21
CA ASP A 287 12.62 -9.34 -22.45
C ASP A 287 13.08 -7.97 -23.00
N GLY A 288 13.36 -7.02 -22.11
CA GLY A 288 13.86 -5.70 -22.47
C GLY A 288 12.80 -4.62 -22.78
N ASP A 289 11.53 -4.83 -22.43
CA ASP A 289 10.45 -3.86 -22.64
C ASP A 289 10.45 -2.73 -21.58
N GLU A 290 11.20 -1.66 -21.86
CA GLU A 290 11.32 -0.47 -21.00
C GLU A 290 9.96 0.17 -20.69
N ASP A 291 9.08 0.29 -21.70
CA ASP A 291 7.76 0.91 -21.56
C ASP A 291 6.88 0.14 -20.58
N SER A 292 6.89 -1.19 -20.66
CA SER A 292 6.13 -2.03 -19.74
C SER A 292 6.70 -1.99 -18.32
N VAL A 293 8.03 -1.96 -18.17
CA VAL A 293 8.69 -1.81 -16.87
C VAL A 293 8.37 -0.44 -16.26
N GLY A 294 8.42 0.64 -17.03
CA GLY A 294 8.02 1.98 -16.59
C GLY A 294 6.57 2.01 -16.11
N LYS A 295 5.64 1.35 -16.83
CA LYS A 295 4.24 1.21 -16.39
C LYS A 295 4.10 0.45 -15.07
N VAL A 296 4.88 -0.61 -14.85
CA VAL A 296 4.92 -1.35 -13.56
C VAL A 296 5.38 -0.42 -12.44
N LEU A 297 6.49 0.28 -12.63
CA LEU A 297 7.09 1.15 -11.62
C LEU A 297 6.20 2.36 -11.32
N LEU A 298 5.58 2.98 -12.31
CA LEU A 298 4.62 4.08 -12.09
C LEU A 298 3.34 3.64 -11.39
N ARG A 299 2.90 2.39 -11.61
CA ARG A 299 1.71 1.82 -10.93
C ARG A 299 2.04 1.38 -9.51
N PHE A 300 3.24 0.89 -9.27
CA PHE A 300 3.68 0.38 -7.97
C PHE A 300 5.15 0.73 -7.66
N PRO A 301 5.45 2.00 -7.33
CA PRO A 301 6.83 2.44 -7.09
C PRO A 301 7.52 1.71 -5.92
N ILE A 302 6.72 1.19 -4.99
CA ILE A 302 7.17 0.42 -3.82
C ILE A 302 7.89 -0.86 -4.26
N PHE A 303 7.72 -1.33 -5.51
CA PHE A 303 8.47 -2.45 -6.06
C PHE A 303 9.98 -2.32 -5.81
N LEU A 304 10.52 -1.11 -5.99
CA LEU A 304 11.94 -0.83 -5.82
C LEU A 304 12.42 -0.85 -4.38
N ASN A 305 11.58 -1.17 -3.39
CA ASN A 305 12.03 -1.42 -2.02
C ASN A 305 12.45 -2.87 -1.80
N TYR A 306 12.00 -3.80 -2.66
CA TYR A 306 12.29 -5.22 -2.52
C TYR A 306 13.64 -5.56 -3.15
N SER A 307 14.42 -6.42 -2.49
CA SER A 307 15.67 -6.93 -3.07
C SER A 307 15.40 -7.80 -4.29
N VAL A 308 16.38 -7.91 -5.19
CA VAL A 308 16.30 -8.81 -6.36
C VAL A 308 16.04 -10.24 -5.90
N ALA A 309 16.80 -10.73 -4.91
CA ALA A 309 16.62 -12.06 -4.31
C ALA A 309 15.17 -12.33 -3.85
N HIS A 310 14.51 -11.35 -3.22
CA HIS A 310 13.11 -11.50 -2.79
C HIS A 310 12.16 -11.66 -3.98
N VAL A 311 12.39 -10.93 -5.07
CA VAL A 311 11.54 -11.03 -6.27
C VAL A 311 11.82 -12.33 -7.02
N GLU A 312 13.09 -12.73 -7.17
CA GLU A 312 13.50 -14.03 -7.73
C GLU A 312 12.82 -15.19 -7.01
N GLU A 313 12.76 -15.11 -5.69
CA GLU A 313 12.06 -16.06 -4.84
C GLU A 313 10.54 -16.17 -5.13
N HIS A 314 9.90 -15.10 -5.61
CA HIS A 314 8.51 -15.13 -6.09
C HIS A 314 8.41 -15.66 -7.51
N VAL A 315 9.32 -15.27 -8.40
CA VAL A 315 9.39 -15.75 -9.78
C VAL A 315 9.62 -17.26 -9.79
N GLY A 316 10.60 -17.75 -9.02
CA GLY A 316 10.90 -19.17 -8.88
C GLY A 316 9.73 -19.98 -8.30
N PHE A 317 8.98 -19.41 -7.34
CA PHE A 317 7.75 -20.04 -6.85
C PHE A 317 6.68 -20.14 -7.95
N LEU A 318 6.43 -19.06 -8.70
CA LEU A 318 5.44 -19.05 -9.77
C LEU A 318 5.83 -19.99 -10.92
N SER A 319 7.11 -20.04 -11.26
CA SER A 319 7.62 -20.93 -12.31
C SER A 319 7.53 -22.40 -11.88
N SER A 320 8.01 -22.74 -10.67
CA SER A 320 8.02 -24.14 -10.22
C SER A 320 6.66 -24.68 -9.79
N PHE A 321 5.85 -23.89 -9.07
CA PHE A 321 4.60 -24.36 -8.50
C PHE A 321 3.40 -24.11 -9.40
N ALA A 322 3.38 -22.98 -10.12
CA ALA A 322 2.30 -22.64 -11.04
C ALA A 322 2.61 -22.98 -12.50
N GLU A 323 3.85 -23.40 -12.80
CA GLU A 323 4.29 -23.80 -14.15
C GLU A 323 4.13 -22.67 -15.16
N PHE A 324 4.44 -21.44 -14.72
CA PHE A 324 4.45 -20.26 -15.59
C PHE A 324 5.82 -20.00 -16.18
N ASP A 325 5.84 -19.55 -17.43
CA ASP A 325 7.04 -19.00 -18.05
C ASP A 325 7.31 -17.55 -17.59
N TYR A 326 8.49 -17.03 -17.91
CA TYR A 326 8.91 -15.68 -17.53
C TYR A 326 7.99 -14.59 -18.09
N LYS A 327 7.49 -14.75 -19.32
CA LYS A 327 6.59 -13.79 -19.97
C LYS A 327 5.24 -13.72 -19.27
N GLN A 328 4.68 -14.88 -18.91
CA GLN A 328 3.46 -15.00 -18.12
C GLN A 328 3.63 -14.37 -16.74
N ILE A 329 4.75 -14.64 -16.07
CA ILE A 329 5.05 -14.07 -14.76
C ILE A 329 5.15 -12.55 -14.84
N PHE A 330 5.90 -12.01 -15.80
CA PHE A 330 5.99 -10.57 -16.01
C PHE A 330 4.62 -9.96 -16.33
N ARG A 331 3.80 -10.62 -17.15
CA ARG A 331 2.45 -10.15 -17.45
C ARG A 331 1.55 -10.12 -16.22
N ILE A 332 1.69 -11.08 -15.30
CA ILE A 332 1.00 -11.04 -14.00
C ILE A 332 1.49 -9.85 -13.16
N ILE A 333 2.80 -9.63 -13.07
CA ILE A 333 3.39 -8.48 -12.36
C ILE A 333 2.88 -7.16 -12.97
N GLN A 334 2.77 -7.08 -14.30
CA GLN A 334 2.27 -5.91 -15.00
C GLN A 334 0.84 -5.54 -14.61
N VAL A 335 -0.04 -6.54 -14.49
CA VAL A 335 -1.44 -6.32 -14.10
C VAL A 335 -1.58 -6.13 -12.59
N TYR A 336 -0.75 -6.80 -11.79
CA TYR A 336 -0.80 -6.81 -10.33
C TYR A 336 0.60 -6.85 -9.68
N PRO A 337 1.31 -5.70 -9.63
CA PRO A 337 2.67 -5.66 -9.12
C PRO A 337 2.79 -6.05 -7.65
N ALA A 338 1.73 -5.84 -6.85
CA ALA A 338 1.69 -6.18 -5.44
C ALA A 338 1.72 -7.71 -5.16
N ILE A 339 1.79 -8.55 -6.20
CA ILE A 339 2.07 -9.98 -6.02
C ILE A 339 3.38 -10.23 -5.28
N VAL A 340 4.41 -9.39 -5.49
CA VAL A 340 5.72 -9.52 -4.82
C VAL A 340 5.67 -9.21 -3.33
N THR A 341 4.59 -8.59 -2.84
CA THR A 341 4.38 -8.33 -1.40
C THR A 341 3.56 -9.43 -0.74
N THR A 342 3.02 -10.37 -1.53
CA THR A 342 2.06 -11.36 -1.08
C THR A 342 2.79 -12.63 -0.67
N SER A 343 2.56 -13.10 0.56
CA SER A 343 3.20 -14.31 1.08
C SER A 343 3.00 -15.51 0.14
N ARG A 344 4.11 -16.04 -0.39
CA ARG A 344 4.12 -17.25 -1.25
C ARG A 344 3.40 -18.41 -0.58
N GLU A 345 3.76 -18.73 0.65
CA GLU A 345 3.24 -19.89 1.37
C GLU A 345 1.83 -19.69 1.94
N ARG A 346 1.58 -18.58 2.65
CA ARG A 346 0.29 -18.40 3.34
C ARG A 346 -0.84 -17.93 2.42
N LYS A 347 -0.50 -17.34 1.27
CA LYS A 347 -1.47 -16.64 0.41
C LYS A 347 -1.47 -17.16 -1.03
N LEU A 348 -0.31 -17.30 -1.68
CA LEU A 348 -0.27 -17.68 -3.10
C LEU A 348 -0.48 -19.19 -3.28
N ARG A 349 0.29 -20.02 -2.57
CA ARG A 349 0.24 -21.49 -2.66
C ARG A 349 -1.17 -22.06 -2.46
N PRO A 350 -1.89 -21.81 -1.35
CA PRO A 350 -3.21 -22.40 -1.16
C PRO A 350 -4.22 -21.94 -2.21
N ARG A 351 -4.08 -20.73 -2.76
CA ARG A 351 -4.98 -20.20 -3.79
C ARG A 351 -4.72 -20.80 -5.16
N ILE A 352 -3.45 -20.92 -5.56
CA ILE A 352 -3.08 -21.58 -6.82
C ILE A 352 -3.43 -23.08 -6.73
N GLN A 353 -3.17 -23.71 -5.57
CA GLN A 353 -3.57 -25.09 -5.30
C GLN A 353 -5.09 -25.27 -5.43
N PHE A 354 -5.89 -24.38 -4.87
CA PHE A 354 -7.34 -24.42 -5.02
C PHE A 354 -7.78 -24.36 -6.50
N LEU A 355 -7.11 -23.56 -7.34
CA LEU A 355 -7.42 -23.50 -8.76
C LEU A 355 -7.03 -24.80 -9.49
N LYS A 356 -5.87 -25.39 -9.16
CA LYS A 356 -5.48 -26.73 -9.64
C LYS A 356 -6.50 -27.79 -9.23
N GLU A 357 -6.98 -27.76 -7.99
CA GLU A 357 -8.03 -28.66 -7.49
C GLU A 357 -9.39 -28.45 -8.15
N CYS A 358 -9.67 -27.25 -8.67
CA CYS A 358 -10.84 -27.00 -9.51
C CYS A 358 -10.68 -27.55 -10.94
N GLY A 359 -9.53 -28.16 -11.24
CA GLY A 359 -9.19 -28.77 -12.51
C GLY A 359 -8.62 -27.80 -13.55
N LEU A 360 -8.20 -26.59 -13.15
CA LEU A 360 -7.58 -25.64 -14.08
C LEU A 360 -6.14 -26.04 -14.36
N ASP A 361 -5.74 -26.00 -15.64
CA ASP A 361 -4.34 -26.12 -16.05
C ASP A 361 -3.57 -24.81 -15.89
N SER A 362 -2.25 -24.82 -16.14
CA SER A 362 -1.39 -23.64 -16.00
C SER A 362 -1.88 -22.44 -16.83
N ASP A 363 -2.25 -22.64 -18.09
CA ASP A 363 -2.68 -21.55 -18.97
C ASP A 363 -4.05 -20.97 -18.53
N GLU A 364 -4.98 -21.82 -18.08
CA GLU A 364 -6.24 -21.40 -17.50
C GLU A 364 -6.04 -20.61 -16.19
N ILE A 365 -5.10 -21.03 -15.33
CA ILE A 365 -4.75 -20.28 -14.11
C ILE A 365 -4.12 -18.94 -14.48
N PHE A 366 -3.22 -18.90 -15.47
CA PHE A 366 -2.65 -17.65 -15.96
C PHE A 366 -3.76 -16.69 -16.43
N LYS A 367 -4.65 -17.15 -17.32
CA LYS A 367 -5.82 -16.37 -17.79
C LYS A 367 -6.74 -15.95 -16.65
N PHE A 368 -6.89 -16.79 -15.63
CA PHE A 368 -7.64 -16.46 -14.42
C PHE A 368 -7.00 -15.26 -13.71
N LEU A 369 -5.69 -15.34 -13.45
CA LEU A 369 -4.96 -14.32 -12.68
C LEU A 369 -4.87 -12.99 -13.42
N ILE A 370 -4.77 -12.99 -14.75
CA ILE A 370 -4.83 -11.75 -15.54
C ILE A 370 -6.19 -11.06 -15.42
N LYS A 371 -7.30 -11.82 -15.39
CA LYS A 371 -8.66 -11.25 -15.31
C LYS A 371 -9.12 -10.94 -13.89
N GLY A 372 -8.54 -11.58 -12.87
CA GLY A 372 -8.94 -11.45 -11.47
C GLY A 372 -7.77 -11.54 -10.49
N PRO A 373 -6.73 -10.69 -10.62
CA PRO A 373 -5.50 -10.81 -9.84
C PRO A 373 -5.72 -10.58 -8.34
N THR A 374 -6.72 -9.79 -7.98
CA THR A 374 -7.06 -9.48 -6.58
C THR A 374 -7.52 -10.71 -5.79
N PHE A 375 -7.88 -11.81 -6.46
CA PHE A 375 -8.08 -13.11 -5.83
C PHE A 375 -6.90 -13.48 -4.92
N LEU A 376 -5.68 -13.13 -5.32
CA LEU A 376 -4.45 -13.42 -4.59
C LEU A 376 -4.22 -12.54 -3.35
N SER A 377 -5.01 -11.49 -3.11
CA SER A 377 -4.75 -10.55 -2.01
C SER A 377 -5.90 -10.31 -1.06
N ILE A 378 -7.14 -10.40 -1.53
CA ILE A 378 -8.33 -10.23 -0.69
C ILE A 378 -8.39 -11.27 0.44
N SER A 379 -8.90 -10.88 1.60
CA SER A 379 -9.02 -11.74 2.79
C SER A 379 -9.74 -13.05 2.47
N PHE A 380 -9.16 -14.18 2.84
CA PHE A 380 -9.80 -15.47 2.60
C PHE A 380 -11.03 -15.63 3.49
N ASN A 381 -10.84 -15.49 4.81
CA ASN A 381 -11.89 -15.71 5.82
C ASN A 381 -13.02 -14.69 5.70
N GLU A 382 -12.71 -13.42 5.44
CA GLU A 382 -13.72 -12.36 5.45
C GLU A 382 -14.34 -12.11 4.06
N ASN A 383 -13.85 -12.79 3.01
CA ASN A 383 -14.28 -12.48 1.65
C ASN A 383 -14.49 -13.73 0.79
N ILE A 384 -13.41 -14.45 0.47
CA ILE A 384 -13.46 -15.57 -0.48
C ILE A 384 -14.34 -16.70 0.07
N ALA A 385 -14.20 -17.05 1.35
CA ALA A 385 -14.94 -18.14 1.98
C ALA A 385 -16.46 -17.97 1.86
N TYR A 386 -16.99 -16.79 2.24
CA TYR A 386 -18.41 -16.51 2.15
C TYR A 386 -18.95 -16.58 0.71
N LYS A 387 -18.18 -16.09 -0.27
CA LYS A 387 -18.56 -16.14 -1.68
C LYS A 387 -18.57 -17.57 -2.21
N LEU A 388 -17.59 -18.39 -1.84
CA LEU A 388 -17.57 -19.80 -2.21
C LEU A 388 -18.78 -20.55 -1.64
N VAL A 389 -19.09 -20.34 -0.36
CA VAL A 389 -20.27 -20.94 0.28
C VAL A 389 -21.55 -20.50 -0.44
N LEU A 390 -21.69 -19.22 -0.75
CA LEU A 390 -22.85 -18.69 -1.47
C LEU A 390 -23.00 -19.33 -2.87
N LEU A 391 -21.92 -19.41 -3.63
CA LEU A 391 -21.92 -20.02 -4.97
C LEU A 391 -22.29 -21.50 -4.91
N VAL A 392 -21.77 -22.24 -3.93
CA VAL A 392 -22.12 -23.65 -3.74
C VAL A 392 -23.59 -23.79 -3.33
N LYS A 393 -24.10 -22.90 -2.46
CA LYS A 393 -25.50 -22.89 -2.03
C LYS A 393 -26.48 -22.69 -3.19
N ILE A 394 -26.15 -21.85 -4.17
CA ILE A 394 -27.01 -21.65 -5.35
C ILE A 394 -26.85 -22.76 -6.40
N GLY A 395 -25.98 -23.77 -6.18
CA GLY A 395 -25.90 -24.95 -7.05
C GLY A 395 -24.59 -25.11 -7.83
N TYR A 396 -23.56 -24.28 -7.60
CA TYR A 396 -22.25 -24.57 -8.19
C TYR A 396 -21.62 -25.82 -7.57
N ARG A 397 -21.15 -26.73 -8.42
CA ARG A 397 -20.36 -27.88 -7.98
C ARG A 397 -19.04 -27.41 -7.36
N TYR A 398 -18.75 -27.87 -6.15
CA TYR A 398 -17.46 -27.60 -5.50
C TYR A 398 -16.29 -28.15 -6.31
N ARG A 399 -15.15 -27.43 -6.30
CA ARG A 399 -13.94 -27.78 -7.06
C ARG A 399 -14.22 -28.04 -8.54
N SER A 400 -14.89 -27.09 -9.18
CA SER A 400 -15.15 -27.12 -10.62
C SER A 400 -14.60 -25.87 -11.31
N LYS A 401 -14.28 -25.99 -12.61
CA LYS A 401 -13.88 -24.85 -13.45
C LYS A 401 -14.93 -23.73 -13.44
N ASP A 402 -16.21 -24.09 -13.47
CA ASP A 402 -17.33 -23.14 -13.40
C ASP A 402 -17.32 -22.33 -12.10
N LEU A 403 -17.11 -23.01 -10.95
CA LEU A 403 -17.00 -22.34 -9.66
C LEU A 403 -15.79 -21.39 -9.63
N ALA A 404 -14.64 -21.83 -10.15
CA ALA A 404 -13.45 -20.99 -10.27
C ALA A 404 -13.75 -19.72 -11.10
N MET A 405 -14.41 -19.85 -12.24
CA MET A 405 -14.74 -18.72 -13.11
C MET A 405 -15.77 -17.76 -12.48
N ALA A 406 -16.70 -18.29 -11.70
CA ALA A 406 -17.64 -17.50 -10.91
C ALA A 406 -16.92 -16.72 -9.79
N ILE A 407 -16.07 -17.38 -8.99
CA ILE A 407 -15.35 -16.71 -7.89
C ILE A 407 -14.38 -15.65 -8.43
N ARG A 408 -13.72 -15.89 -9.58
CA ARG A 408 -12.86 -14.91 -10.25
C ARG A 408 -13.60 -13.60 -10.50
N SER A 409 -14.82 -13.71 -11.03
CA SER A 409 -15.65 -12.55 -11.37
C SER A 409 -16.21 -11.90 -10.11
N ALA A 410 -16.56 -12.70 -9.10
CA ALA A 410 -17.03 -12.22 -7.81
C ALA A 410 -15.97 -11.48 -6.97
N THR A 411 -14.67 -11.52 -7.33
CA THR A 411 -13.61 -10.78 -6.60
C THR A 411 -13.85 -9.27 -6.57
N ARG A 412 -14.63 -8.71 -7.51
CA ARG A 412 -14.86 -7.27 -7.68
C ARG A 412 -16.13 -6.75 -6.98
N THR A 413 -16.85 -7.62 -6.28
CA THR A 413 -18.05 -7.28 -5.48
C THR A 413 -17.91 -7.78 -4.04
N ASN A 414 -18.73 -7.32 -3.11
CA ASN A 414 -18.85 -7.94 -1.80
C ASN A 414 -19.97 -9.01 -1.78
N CYS A 415 -19.99 -9.85 -0.75
CA CYS A 415 -20.96 -10.95 -0.60
C CYS A 415 -22.40 -10.42 -0.47
N GLY A 416 -22.61 -9.31 0.25
CA GLY A 416 -23.93 -8.71 0.43
C GLY A 416 -24.57 -8.28 -0.89
N ASN A 417 -23.81 -7.66 -1.80
CA ASN A 417 -24.34 -7.34 -3.13
C ASN A 417 -24.65 -8.61 -3.95
N MET A 418 -23.83 -9.66 -3.87
CA MET A 418 -24.14 -10.93 -4.55
C MET A 418 -25.45 -11.53 -4.05
N GLN A 419 -25.69 -11.52 -2.73
CA GLN A 419 -26.94 -11.99 -2.15
C GLN A 419 -28.13 -11.18 -2.68
N LYS A 420 -28.04 -9.85 -2.69
CA LYS A 420 -29.10 -8.99 -3.25
C LYS A 420 -29.38 -9.27 -4.73
N VAL A 421 -28.34 -9.52 -5.53
CA VAL A 421 -28.50 -9.91 -6.94
C VAL A 421 -29.19 -11.26 -7.08
N ILE A 422 -28.80 -12.25 -6.27
CA ILE A 422 -29.46 -13.56 -6.27
C ILE A 422 -30.93 -13.42 -5.86
N SER A 423 -31.22 -12.71 -4.77
CA SER A 423 -32.58 -12.43 -4.31
C SER A 423 -33.41 -11.70 -5.36
N LEU A 424 -32.81 -10.74 -6.08
CA LEU A 424 -33.47 -10.06 -7.19
C LEU A 424 -33.90 -11.07 -8.28
N PHE A 425 -33.00 -11.94 -8.74
CA PHE A 425 -33.38 -12.94 -9.75
C PHE A 425 -34.48 -13.88 -9.25
N LEU A 426 -34.41 -14.34 -8.00
CA LEU A 426 -35.45 -15.17 -7.39
C LEU A 426 -36.81 -14.45 -7.37
N ASN A 427 -36.83 -13.16 -7.02
CA ASN A 427 -38.06 -12.35 -6.98
C ASN A 427 -38.69 -12.17 -8.38
N TYR A 428 -37.89 -12.26 -9.45
CA TYR A 428 -38.35 -12.20 -10.84
C TYR A 428 -38.66 -13.60 -11.42
N GLY A 429 -38.69 -14.65 -10.57
CA GLY A 429 -39.15 -15.98 -10.94
C GLY A 429 -38.06 -16.95 -11.40
N PHE A 430 -36.78 -16.55 -11.43
CA PHE A 430 -35.69 -17.48 -11.75
C PHE A 430 -35.43 -18.46 -10.62
N SER A 431 -35.12 -19.71 -10.95
CA SER A 431 -34.60 -20.69 -10.00
C SER A 431 -33.11 -20.49 -9.72
N CYS A 432 -32.57 -21.17 -8.69
CA CYS A 432 -31.13 -21.21 -8.46
C CYS A 432 -30.38 -21.82 -9.66
N GLU A 433 -30.97 -22.86 -10.26
CA GLU A 433 -30.47 -23.54 -11.45
C GLU A 433 -30.37 -22.59 -12.65
N ASP A 434 -31.40 -21.75 -12.85
CA ASP A 434 -31.40 -20.71 -13.89
C ASP A 434 -30.30 -19.67 -13.66
N ILE A 435 -30.15 -19.21 -12.42
CA ILE A 435 -29.11 -18.25 -12.04
C ILE A 435 -27.73 -18.83 -12.35
N VAL A 436 -27.47 -20.09 -11.95
CA VAL A 436 -26.23 -20.79 -12.25
C VAL A 436 -26.01 -20.96 -13.74
N ALA A 437 -27.05 -21.34 -14.51
CA ALA A 437 -26.95 -21.50 -15.95
C ALA A 437 -26.63 -20.16 -16.64
N MET A 438 -27.27 -19.07 -16.24
CA MET A 438 -26.98 -17.73 -16.73
C MET A 438 -25.57 -17.28 -16.33
N SER A 439 -25.13 -17.51 -15.09
CA SER A 439 -23.82 -17.09 -14.62
C SER A 439 -22.67 -17.92 -15.18
N LYS A 440 -22.90 -19.16 -15.64
CA LYS A 440 -21.91 -19.89 -16.44
C LYS A 440 -21.68 -19.25 -17.80
N LYS A 441 -22.75 -18.79 -18.46
CA LYS A 441 -22.65 -18.05 -19.74
C LYS A 441 -22.06 -16.66 -19.55
N GLN A 442 -22.43 -15.97 -18.48
CA GLN A 442 -21.96 -14.63 -18.14
C GLN A 442 -21.65 -14.53 -16.64
N PRO A 443 -20.43 -14.89 -16.19
CA PRO A 443 -20.04 -14.87 -14.77
C PRO A 443 -20.18 -13.51 -14.08
N GLN A 444 -20.20 -12.44 -14.86
CA GLN A 444 -20.31 -11.08 -14.35
C GLN A 444 -21.70 -10.72 -13.84
N ILE A 445 -22.76 -11.48 -14.12
CA ILE A 445 -24.11 -11.10 -13.68
C ILE A 445 -24.21 -11.00 -12.15
N LEU A 446 -23.45 -11.81 -11.42
CA LEU A 446 -23.44 -11.82 -9.96
C LEU A 446 -22.61 -10.68 -9.32
N GLN A 447 -21.78 -9.96 -10.10
CA GLN A 447 -21.00 -8.82 -9.59
C GLN A 447 -21.66 -7.47 -9.84
N TYR A 448 -22.66 -7.39 -10.72
CA TYR A 448 -23.29 -6.12 -11.05
C TYR A 448 -24.07 -5.57 -9.84
N ASN A 449 -24.34 -4.26 -9.86
CA ASN A 449 -25.13 -3.63 -8.82
C ASN A 449 -26.61 -4.04 -8.97
N HIS A 450 -27.20 -4.61 -7.92
CA HIS A 450 -28.59 -5.09 -7.93
C HIS A 450 -29.60 -4.03 -8.42
N THR A 451 -29.52 -2.78 -7.95
CA THR A 451 -30.44 -1.71 -8.39
C THR A 451 -30.30 -1.37 -9.87
N SER A 452 -29.10 -1.51 -10.44
CA SER A 452 -28.89 -1.30 -11.87
C SER A 452 -29.41 -2.47 -12.69
N LEU A 453 -29.39 -3.69 -12.16
CA LEU A 453 -29.97 -4.86 -12.82
C LEU A 453 -31.48 -4.78 -12.83
N GLU A 454 -32.09 -4.43 -11.69
CA GLU A 454 -33.53 -4.28 -11.54
C GLU A 454 -34.10 -3.32 -12.59
N LYS A 455 -33.54 -2.12 -12.72
CA LYS A 455 -33.94 -1.14 -13.76
C LYS A 455 -33.85 -1.69 -15.19
N LYS A 456 -32.89 -2.57 -15.48
CA LYS A 456 -32.75 -3.18 -16.81
C LYS A 456 -33.80 -4.27 -17.04
N MET A 457 -34.13 -5.02 -15.98
CA MET A 457 -35.16 -6.05 -16.00
C MET A 457 -36.56 -5.43 -16.10
N GLU A 458 -36.84 -4.37 -15.34
CA GLU A 458 -38.06 -3.55 -15.45
C GLU A 458 -38.22 -3.01 -16.87
N TYR A 459 -37.18 -2.38 -17.43
CA TYR A 459 -37.23 -1.88 -18.81
C TYR A 459 -37.48 -2.99 -19.85
N LEU A 460 -36.90 -4.17 -19.63
CA LEU A 460 -37.11 -5.32 -20.51
C LEU A 460 -38.57 -5.77 -20.52
N ILE A 461 -39.19 -5.84 -19.34
CA ILE A 461 -40.57 -6.30 -19.19
C ILE A 461 -41.56 -5.19 -19.61
N GLU A 462 -41.47 -4.02 -19.00
CA GLU A 462 -42.48 -2.97 -19.09
C GLU A 462 -42.40 -2.22 -20.43
N GLU A 463 -41.21 -1.76 -20.80
CA GLU A 463 -41.02 -0.90 -21.96
C GLU A 463 -40.82 -1.71 -23.24
N MET A 464 -39.97 -2.73 -23.17
CA MET A 464 -39.72 -3.60 -24.32
C MET A 464 -40.84 -4.62 -24.55
N GLY A 465 -41.64 -4.94 -23.54
CA GLY A 465 -42.71 -5.94 -23.63
C GLY A 465 -42.16 -7.34 -23.88
N ARG A 466 -41.05 -7.69 -23.23
CA ARG A 466 -40.36 -8.97 -23.39
C ARG A 466 -40.57 -9.88 -22.20
N ASP A 467 -40.44 -11.16 -22.47
CA ASP A 467 -40.35 -12.16 -21.42
C ASP A 467 -39.00 -12.03 -20.70
N ILE A 468 -39.04 -12.09 -19.37
CA ILE A 468 -37.84 -12.07 -18.54
C ILE A 468 -36.98 -13.31 -18.79
N GLU A 469 -37.59 -14.45 -19.17
CA GLU A 469 -36.90 -15.69 -19.48
C GLU A 469 -35.94 -15.58 -20.68
N GLU A 470 -36.07 -14.54 -21.54
CA GLU A 470 -35.08 -14.27 -22.58
C GLU A 470 -33.65 -14.07 -22.02
N LEU A 471 -33.52 -13.71 -20.74
CA LEU A 471 -32.23 -13.63 -20.05
C LEU A 471 -31.53 -14.99 -19.91
N LEU A 472 -32.25 -16.11 -19.87
CA LEU A 472 -31.66 -17.45 -19.88
C LEU A 472 -30.85 -17.71 -21.15
N LEU A 473 -31.35 -17.19 -22.27
CA LEU A 473 -30.71 -17.30 -23.58
C LEU A 473 -29.60 -16.26 -23.75
N PHE A 474 -29.80 -15.04 -23.24
CA PHE A 474 -28.87 -13.92 -23.45
C PHE A 474 -28.62 -13.08 -22.19
N PRO A 475 -27.93 -13.63 -21.16
CA PRO A 475 -27.67 -12.92 -19.91
C PRO A 475 -26.71 -11.72 -20.08
N ALA A 476 -25.98 -11.66 -21.20
CA ALA A 476 -25.14 -10.52 -21.57
C ALA A 476 -25.94 -9.20 -21.72
N PHE A 477 -27.26 -9.28 -21.92
CA PHE A 477 -28.16 -8.11 -21.86
C PHE A 477 -27.87 -7.22 -20.64
N LEU A 478 -27.71 -7.85 -19.47
CA LEU A 478 -27.49 -7.19 -18.19
C LEU A 478 -26.15 -6.46 -18.09
N GLY A 479 -25.20 -6.77 -18.99
CA GLY A 479 -23.91 -6.09 -19.10
C GLY A 479 -23.94 -4.80 -19.90
N TYR A 480 -24.94 -4.57 -20.75
CA TYR A 480 -25.01 -3.35 -21.55
C TYR A 480 -25.51 -2.15 -20.74
N LYS A 481 -25.10 -0.94 -21.16
CA LYS A 481 -25.60 0.31 -20.59
C LYS A 481 -27.07 0.50 -20.94
N LEU A 482 -27.87 0.86 -19.93
CA LEU A 482 -29.32 1.00 -20.08
C LEU A 482 -29.67 2.09 -21.10
N ASP A 483 -29.31 3.34 -20.84
CA ASP A 483 -29.72 4.46 -21.70
C ASP A 483 -28.97 4.47 -23.05
N ASP A 484 -27.62 4.44 -23.01
CA ASP A 484 -26.76 4.58 -24.20
C ASP A 484 -26.94 3.47 -25.24
N ARG A 485 -27.23 2.23 -24.80
CA ARG A 485 -27.26 1.07 -25.69
C ARG A 485 -28.61 0.36 -25.72
N ILE A 486 -29.18 0.02 -24.57
CA ILE A 486 -30.44 -0.76 -24.55
C ILE A 486 -31.60 0.10 -25.04
N LYS A 487 -31.88 1.23 -24.37
CA LYS A 487 -32.99 2.13 -24.70
C LYS A 487 -32.83 2.71 -26.10
N HIS A 488 -31.68 3.33 -26.37
CA HIS A 488 -31.41 3.95 -27.66
C HIS A 488 -31.65 2.99 -28.84
N ARG A 489 -31.10 1.77 -28.77
CA ARG A 489 -31.23 0.84 -29.89
C ARG A 489 -32.63 0.27 -30.02
N PHE A 490 -33.29 0.00 -28.90
CA PHE A 490 -34.67 -0.46 -28.90
C PHE A 490 -35.60 0.58 -29.52
N GLU A 491 -35.56 1.84 -29.08
CA GLU A 491 -36.45 2.88 -29.61
C GLU A 491 -36.21 3.14 -31.10
N VAL A 492 -34.95 3.21 -31.55
CA VAL A 492 -34.63 3.37 -32.98
C VAL A 492 -35.17 2.21 -33.82
N LYS A 493 -35.04 0.96 -33.36
CA LYS A 493 -35.49 -0.21 -34.15
C LYS A 493 -36.98 -0.50 -34.01
N LYS A 494 -37.60 -0.14 -32.87
CA LYS A 494 -39.04 -0.23 -32.64
C LYS A 494 -39.82 0.58 -33.66
N LEU A 495 -39.32 1.76 -34.02
CA LEU A 495 -39.93 2.61 -35.06
C LEU A 495 -39.83 2.02 -36.47
N VAL A 496 -38.73 1.33 -36.79
CA VAL A 496 -38.46 0.87 -38.17
C VAL A 496 -38.91 -0.57 -38.43
N ARG A 497 -38.81 -1.46 -37.44
CA ARG A 497 -39.02 -2.92 -37.59
C ARG A 497 -39.99 -3.49 -36.56
N GLY A 498 -40.64 -2.65 -35.76
CA GLY A 498 -41.47 -3.08 -34.65
C GLY A 498 -40.67 -3.74 -33.53
N ARG A 499 -41.37 -4.46 -32.64
CA ARG A 499 -40.75 -5.10 -31.46
C ARG A 499 -40.13 -6.47 -31.78
N GLY A 500 -40.22 -7.02 -32.98
CA GLY A 500 -39.89 -8.46 -33.23
C GLY A 500 -38.41 -8.87 -33.24
N MET A 501 -37.44 -7.96 -33.07
CA MET A 501 -36.00 -8.30 -33.19
C MET A 501 -35.43 -8.92 -31.91
N SER A 502 -34.79 -10.09 -32.00
CA SER A 502 -34.15 -10.70 -30.83
C SER A 502 -33.15 -9.77 -30.12
N ILE A 503 -33.12 -9.83 -28.78
CA ILE A 503 -32.31 -8.93 -27.95
C ILE A 503 -30.82 -9.05 -28.29
N ASN A 504 -30.35 -10.27 -28.56
CA ASN A 504 -28.97 -10.50 -29.00
C ASN A 504 -28.66 -9.75 -30.30
N LYS A 505 -29.51 -9.87 -31.33
CA LYS A 505 -29.32 -9.19 -32.62
C LYS A 505 -29.37 -7.67 -32.48
N LEU A 506 -30.20 -7.16 -31.57
CA LEU A 506 -30.33 -5.75 -31.30
C LEU A 506 -29.07 -5.15 -30.65
N LEU A 507 -28.47 -5.85 -29.69
CA LEU A 507 -27.45 -5.28 -28.80
C LEU A 507 -26.00 -5.64 -29.16
N THR A 508 -25.78 -6.73 -29.89
CA THR A 508 -24.42 -7.24 -30.16
C THR A 508 -23.76 -6.57 -31.38
N VAL A 509 -24.53 -5.97 -32.29
CA VAL A 509 -23.95 -5.29 -33.47
C VAL A 509 -23.09 -4.08 -33.09
N SER A 510 -22.04 -3.80 -33.87
CA SER A 510 -21.20 -2.61 -33.66
C SER A 510 -22.00 -1.32 -33.86
N GLU A 511 -21.54 -0.21 -33.28
CA GLU A 511 -22.20 1.10 -33.48
C GLU A 511 -22.23 1.51 -34.95
N GLU A 512 -21.16 1.28 -35.70
CA GLU A 512 -21.08 1.51 -37.14
C GLU A 512 -22.14 0.71 -37.92
N THR A 513 -22.29 -0.57 -37.58
CA THR A 513 -23.28 -1.44 -38.21
C THR A 513 -24.70 -1.02 -37.83
N PHE A 514 -24.89 -0.58 -36.58
CA PHE A 514 -26.18 -0.11 -36.08
C PHE A 514 -26.63 1.19 -36.75
N ALA A 515 -25.72 2.15 -36.90
CA ALA A 515 -25.96 3.44 -37.55
C ALA A 515 -26.12 3.35 -39.08
N GLY A 516 -25.66 2.24 -39.68
CA GLY A 516 -25.61 2.06 -41.13
C GLY A 516 -24.39 2.76 -41.72
N LYS A 517 -23.63 2.08 -42.59
CA LYS A 517 -22.51 2.72 -43.31
C LYS A 517 -23.04 3.95 -44.04
N ARG A 518 -22.59 5.16 -43.66
CA ARG A 518 -22.69 6.35 -44.52
C ARG A 518 -22.09 5.94 -45.86
N LYS A 519 -22.90 5.83 -46.91
CA LYS A 519 -22.37 5.76 -48.27
C LYS A 519 -21.47 6.98 -48.43
N LYS A 520 -20.16 6.78 -48.63
CA LYS A 520 -19.30 7.84 -49.16
C LYS A 520 -19.94 8.22 -50.50
N VAL A 521 -20.63 9.35 -50.54
CA VAL A 521 -20.89 10.05 -51.79
C VAL A 521 -19.49 10.48 -52.23
N MET A 522 -18.92 9.79 -53.20
CA MET A 522 -17.71 10.27 -53.86
C MET A 522 -18.08 11.48 -54.72
N PRO A 523 -17.21 12.51 -54.75
CA PRO A 523 -17.50 13.82 -55.31
C PRO A 523 -17.79 13.80 -56.81
#